data_AF-A0A3M2XL59-F1
#
_entry.id   AF-A0A3M2XL59-F1
#
_cell.length_a   1.000
_cell.length_b   1.000
_cell.length_c   1.000
_cell.angle_alpha   90.00
_cell.angle_beta   90.00
_cell.angle_gamma   90.00
#
_symmetry.space_group_name_H-M   'P 1'
#
loop_
_entity.id
_entity.type
_entity.pdbx_description
1 polymer ?
#
loop_
_entity_poly.entity_id
_entity_poly.type
_entity_poly.pdbx_seq_one_letter_code
_entity_poly.pdbx_strand_id
1 'polypeptide(L)'
;GQKRLVATGDHFHIDADGYLFFRQRNPTFVMRRGEKLCPRSICEIVESLPGIVSAEAWVRPNAGPNDEVALILDVQSQDPDLNEQALRQQLAGILLRAEQPDRLDVTFAQHAIWQKGRR
;
A
#
# COMPACT_ATOMS: atom_id res chain seq x y z
N GLY A 1 21.03 13.80 12.36
CA GLY A 1 20.79 12.56 11.60
C GLY A 1 19.32 12.20 11.72
N GLN A 2 18.62 12.05 10.61
CA GLN A 2 17.17 11.79 10.61
C GLN A 2 16.90 10.37 11.12
N LYS A 3 16.18 10.24 12.23
CA LYS A 3 15.75 8.94 12.77
C LYS A 3 14.68 8.37 11.83
N ARG A 4 14.87 7.13 11.36
CA ARG A 4 13.84 6.38 10.64
C ARG A 4 13.01 5.64 11.68
N LEU A 5 11.71 5.93 11.73
CA LEU A 5 10.74 5.26 12.59
C LEU A 5 10.13 4.10 11.80
N VAL A 6 10.05 2.92 12.41
CA VAL A 6 9.38 1.74 11.84
C VAL A 6 8.15 1.47 12.71
N ALA A 7 6.96 1.53 12.10
CA ALA A 7 5.72 1.15 12.76
C ALA A 7 5.50 -0.35 12.57
N THR A 8 5.67 -1.16 13.63
CA THR A 8 5.49 -2.63 13.58
C THR A 8 4.03 -3.05 13.49
N GLY A 9 3.12 -2.15 13.88
CA GLY A 9 1.71 -2.44 14.06
C GLY A 9 1.39 -3.17 15.36
N ASP A 10 2.38 -3.55 16.16
CA ASP A 10 2.18 -4.27 17.41
C ASP A 10 2.11 -3.29 18.60
N HIS A 11 1.09 -3.44 19.44
CA HIS A 11 0.89 -2.67 20.66
C HIS A 11 1.44 -3.42 21.86
N PHE A 12 2.19 -2.71 22.70
CA PHE A 12 2.77 -3.24 23.92
C PHE A 12 2.42 -2.34 25.11
N HIS A 13 2.31 -2.95 26.29
CA HIS A 13 2.40 -2.24 27.57
C HIS A 13 3.85 -2.36 28.08
N ILE A 14 4.43 -1.28 28.58
CA ILE A 14 5.75 -1.28 29.23
C ILE A 14 5.58 -1.21 30.74
N ASP A 15 6.22 -2.12 31.47
CA ASP A 15 6.21 -2.13 32.94
C ASP A 15 7.29 -1.20 33.53
N ALA A 16 7.36 -1.16 34.87
CA ALA A 16 8.34 -0.35 35.60
C ALA A 16 9.80 -0.82 35.43
N ASP A 17 10.00 -2.10 35.09
CA ASP A 17 11.32 -2.71 34.88
C ASP A 17 11.78 -2.61 33.41
N GLY A 18 10.94 -2.07 32.53
CA GLY A 18 11.24 -1.80 31.12
C GLY A 18 10.90 -2.95 30.17
N TYR A 19 10.20 -3.99 30.62
CA TYR A 19 9.78 -5.11 29.77
C TYR A 19 8.52 -4.77 28.97
N LEU A 20 8.47 -5.25 27.72
CA LEU A 20 7.34 -5.07 26.81
C LEU A 20 6.40 -6.28 26.84
N PHE A 21 5.13 -6.03 27.15
CA PHE A 21 4.06 -7.03 27.18
C PHE A 21 3.15 -6.84 25.98
N PHE A 22 3.11 -7.80 25.07
CA PHE A 22 2.26 -7.77 23.89
C PHE A 22 0.78 -7.64 24.28
N ARG A 23 0.07 -6.72 23.62
CA ARG A 23 -1.36 -6.49 23.83
C ARG A 23 -2.17 -6.97 22.65
N GLN A 24 -1.85 -6.45 21.47
CA GLN A 24 -2.55 -6.74 20.24
C GLN A 24 -1.74 -6.27 19.03
N ARG A 25 -2.14 -6.72 17.85
CA ARG A 25 -1.65 -6.24 16.56
C ARG A 25 -2.72 -5.39 15.89
N ASN A 26 -2.33 -4.25 15.34
CA ASN A 26 -3.17 -3.49 14.43
C ASN A 26 -3.53 -4.38 13.23
N PRO A 27 -4.82 -4.50 12.90
CA PRO A 27 -5.19 -5.25 11.70
C PRO A 27 -4.47 -4.65 10.49
N THR A 28 -4.00 -5.52 9.60
CA THR A 28 -3.35 -5.12 8.34
C THR A 28 -4.37 -4.73 7.26
N PHE A 29 -5.64 -4.65 7.63
CA PHE A 29 -6.76 -4.27 6.78
C PHE A 29 -7.54 -3.12 7.43
N VAL A 30 -8.27 -2.39 6.59
CA VAL A 30 -9.27 -1.41 7.01
C VAL A 30 -10.62 -1.81 6.46
N MET A 31 -11.70 -1.37 7.09
CA MET A 31 -13.04 -1.59 6.55
C MET A 31 -13.35 -0.47 5.56
N ARG A 32 -13.77 -0.84 4.35
CA ARG A 32 -14.20 0.11 3.32
C ARG A 32 -15.46 -0.44 2.64
N ARG A 33 -16.54 0.34 2.63
CA ARG A 33 -17.85 -0.06 2.05
C ARG A 33 -18.37 -1.41 2.57
N GLY A 34 -18.10 -1.73 3.83
CA GLY A 34 -18.50 -3.00 4.45
C GLY A 34 -17.60 -4.20 4.12
N GLU A 35 -16.55 -4.02 3.31
CA GLU A 35 -15.60 -5.07 2.94
C GLU A 35 -14.23 -4.84 3.61
N LYS A 36 -13.45 -5.91 3.77
CA LYS A 36 -12.06 -5.81 4.22
C LYS A 36 -11.17 -5.37 3.07
N LEU A 37 -10.52 -4.23 3.23
CA LEU A 37 -9.51 -3.72 2.31
C LEU A 37 -8.12 -4.00 2.88
N CYS A 38 -7.35 -4.87 2.24
CA CYS A 38 -5.97 -5.19 2.64
C CYS A 38 -4.98 -4.61 1.60
N PRO A 39 -4.33 -3.46 1.88
CA PRO A 39 -3.41 -2.85 0.92
C PRO A 39 -2.28 -3.78 0.48
N ARG A 40 -1.75 -4.62 1.39
CA ARG A 40 -0.69 -5.58 1.03
C ARG A 40 -1.17 -6.62 0.01
N SER A 41 -2.39 -7.13 0.16
CA SER A 41 -2.95 -8.09 -0.80
C SER A 41 -3.15 -7.44 -2.17
N ILE A 42 -3.55 -6.17 -2.22
CA ILE A 42 -3.64 -5.41 -3.48
C ILE A 42 -2.26 -5.29 -4.13
N CYS A 43 -1.22 -4.93 -3.36
CA CYS A 43 0.16 -4.90 -3.88
C CYS A 43 0.55 -6.25 -4.49
N GLU A 44 0.31 -7.36 -3.78
CA GLU A 44 0.68 -8.71 -4.25
C GLU A 44 -0.04 -9.10 -5.55
N ILE A 45 -1.33 -8.76 -5.67
CA ILE A 45 -2.10 -8.97 -6.89
C ILE A 45 -1.51 -8.15 -8.04
N VAL A 46 -1.23 -6.86 -7.81
CA VAL A 46 -0.71 -5.95 -8.85
C VAL A 46 0.72 -6.36 -9.25
N GLU A 47 1.58 -6.70 -8.29
CA GLU A 47 2.95 -7.18 -8.50
C GLU A 47 3.00 -8.53 -9.24
N SER A 48 1.90 -9.31 -9.23
CA SER A 48 1.80 -10.54 -10.01
C SER A 48 1.53 -10.32 -11.51
N LEU A 49 1.17 -9.09 -11.90
CA LEU A 49 0.87 -8.77 -13.30
C LEU A 49 2.17 -8.65 -14.13
N PRO A 50 2.16 -9.09 -15.40
CA PRO A 50 3.32 -8.97 -16.28
C PRO A 50 3.80 -7.52 -16.41
N GLY A 51 5.12 -7.32 -16.35
CA GLY A 51 5.74 -6.00 -16.54
C GLY A 51 5.72 -5.10 -15.30
N ILE A 52 5.00 -5.46 -14.22
CA ILE A 52 5.03 -4.69 -12.97
C ILE A 52 6.30 -5.00 -12.17
N VAL A 53 6.98 -3.95 -11.72
CA VAL A 53 8.20 -4.04 -10.90
C VAL A 53 7.87 -3.96 -9.41
N SER A 54 6.97 -3.05 -9.04
CA SER A 54 6.57 -2.82 -7.66
C SER A 54 5.21 -2.13 -7.61
N ALA A 55 4.50 -2.34 -6.52
CA ALA A 55 3.27 -1.61 -6.21
C ALA A 55 3.27 -1.16 -4.75
N GLU A 56 2.87 0.08 -4.50
CA GLU A 56 2.68 0.64 -3.16
C GLU A 56 1.23 1.05 -2.99
N ALA A 57 0.55 0.44 -2.03
CA ALA A 57 -0.85 0.72 -1.71
C ALA A 57 -0.97 1.24 -0.29
N TRP A 58 -1.72 2.33 -0.12
CA TRP A 58 -2.03 2.87 1.19
C TRP A 58 -3.37 3.58 1.19
N VAL A 59 -3.86 3.85 2.40
CA VAL A 59 -5.16 4.48 2.62
C VAL A 59 -4.99 5.83 3.30
N ARG A 60 -5.81 6.80 2.90
CA ARG A 60 -5.96 8.09 3.58
C ARG A 60 -7.42 8.29 4.01
N PRO A 61 -7.69 9.03 5.10
CA PRO A 61 -9.04 9.49 5.39
C PRO A 61 -9.62 10.24 4.19
N ASN A 62 -10.84 9.90 3.78
CA ASN A 62 -11.59 10.64 2.79
C ASN A 62 -12.49 11.66 3.50
N ALA A 63 -12.52 12.90 3.02
CA ALA A 63 -13.34 13.97 3.62
C ALA A 63 -14.85 13.81 3.37
N GLY A 64 -15.29 12.67 2.83
CA GLY A 64 -16.68 12.38 2.49
C GLY A 64 -17.53 11.94 3.69
N PRO A 65 -18.87 11.95 3.56
CA PRO A 65 -19.81 11.85 4.67
C PRO A 65 -19.91 10.48 5.42
N ASN A 66 -18.93 9.58 5.33
CA ASN A 66 -19.01 8.24 5.95
C ASN A 66 -17.69 7.77 6.60
N ASP A 67 -16.75 8.70 6.90
CA ASP A 67 -15.40 8.34 7.36
C ASP A 67 -14.74 7.28 6.45
N GLU A 68 -15.05 7.34 5.15
CA GLU A 68 -14.54 6.36 4.19
C GLU A 68 -13.04 6.58 4.03
N VAL A 69 -12.31 5.52 3.72
CA VAL A 69 -10.90 5.64 3.34
C VAL A 69 -10.79 5.71 1.81
N ALA A 70 -9.90 6.57 1.33
CA ALA A 70 -9.50 6.57 -0.07
C ALA A 70 -8.28 5.67 -0.24
N LEU A 71 -8.37 4.71 -1.17
CA LEU A 71 -7.26 3.85 -1.56
C LEU A 71 -6.42 4.55 -2.63
N ILE A 72 -5.12 4.56 -2.41
CA ILE A 72 -4.12 5.06 -3.34
C ILE A 72 -3.22 3.90 -3.72
N LEU A 73 -2.91 3.80 -5.00
CA LEU A 73 -2.06 2.78 -5.56
C LEU A 73 -1.05 3.45 -6.50
N ASP A 74 0.23 3.30 -6.20
CA ASP A 74 1.32 3.74 -7.07
C ASP A 74 2.02 2.49 -7.61
N VAL A 75 2.22 2.45 -8.93
CA VAL A 75 2.72 1.25 -9.63
C VAL A 75 3.91 1.61 -10.49
N GLN A 76 4.99 0.83 -10.36
CA GLN A 76 6.14 0.93 -11.25
C GLN A 76 6.10 -0.20 -12.28
N SER A 77 6.23 0.13 -13.56
CA SER A 77 6.17 -0.82 -14.67
C SER A 77 7.40 -0.72 -15.58
N GLN A 78 7.89 -1.85 -16.07
CA GLN A 78 8.87 -1.94 -17.16
C GLN A 78 8.23 -1.84 -18.56
N ASP A 79 6.91 -1.79 -18.63
CA ASP A 79 6.18 -1.52 -19.86
C ASP A 79 6.01 0.01 -20.01
N PRO A 80 6.65 0.65 -21.02
CA PRO A 80 6.55 2.10 -21.24
C PRO A 80 5.17 2.54 -21.74
N ASP A 81 4.38 1.61 -22.28
CA ASP A 81 3.07 1.90 -22.85
C ASP A 81 1.92 1.65 -21.85
N LEU A 82 2.21 1.01 -20.72
CA LEU A 82 1.25 0.82 -19.64
C LEU A 82 0.93 2.16 -18.98
N ASN A 83 -0.31 2.63 -19.18
CA ASN A 83 -0.84 3.84 -18.56
C ASN A 83 -1.90 3.52 -17.49
N GLU A 84 -2.30 4.56 -16.75
CA GLU A 84 -3.31 4.45 -15.68
C GLU A 84 -4.61 3.80 -16.18
N GLN A 85 -5.12 4.22 -17.34
CA GLN A 85 -6.40 3.74 -17.86
C GLN A 85 -6.35 2.25 -18.21
N ALA A 86 -5.28 1.80 -18.87
CA ALA A 86 -5.08 0.39 -19.20
C ALA A 86 -5.01 -0.47 -17.94
N LEU A 87 -4.23 -0.04 -16.94
CA LEU A 87 -4.12 -0.77 -15.69
C LEU A 87 -5.45 -0.77 -14.90
N ARG A 88 -6.19 0.34 -14.87
CA ARG A 88 -7.54 0.37 -14.25
C ARG A 88 -8.48 -0.63 -14.88
N GLN A 89 -8.48 -0.76 -16.20
CA GLN A 89 -9.33 -1.73 -16.90
C GLN A 89 -8.97 -3.16 -16.53
N GLN A 90 -7.67 -3.47 -16.43
CA GLN A 90 -7.21 -4.78 -15.99
C GLN A 90 -7.62 -5.08 -14.54
N LEU A 91 -7.43 -4.11 -13.63
CA LEU A 91 -7.80 -4.26 -12.21
C LEU A 91 -9.31 -4.34 -11.98
N ALA A 92 -10.13 -3.77 -12.86
CA ALA A 92 -11.60 -3.88 -12.78
C ALA A 92 -12.12 -5.32 -12.87
N GLY A 93 -11.37 -6.21 -13.54
CA GLY A 93 -11.71 -7.64 -13.63
C GLY A 93 -11.15 -8.50 -12.50
N ILE A 94 -10.32 -7.95 -11.61
CA ILE A 94 -9.55 -8.70 -10.61
C ILE A 94 -9.92 -8.27 -9.19
N LEU A 95 -9.98 -6.97 -8.93
CA LEU A 95 -10.19 -6.40 -7.61
C LEU A 95 -11.68 -6.23 -7.30
N LEU A 96 -12.06 -6.46 -6.03
CA LEU A 96 -13.41 -6.18 -5.55
C LEU A 96 -13.74 -4.68 -5.64
N ARG A 97 -15.03 -4.34 -5.56
CA ARG A 97 -15.47 -2.94 -5.63
C ARG A 97 -14.88 -2.07 -4.53
N ALA A 98 -14.66 -2.61 -3.33
CA ALA A 98 -13.99 -1.86 -2.25
C ALA A 98 -12.47 -1.74 -2.45
N GLU A 99 -11.86 -2.63 -3.25
CA GLU A 99 -10.43 -2.67 -3.54
C GLU A 99 -10.02 -1.83 -4.75
N GLN A 100 -10.99 -1.28 -5.49
CA GLN A 100 -10.71 -0.37 -6.59
C GLN A 100 -10.04 0.92 -6.08
N PRO A 101 -8.88 1.32 -6.64
CA PRO A 101 -8.16 2.51 -6.20
C PRO A 101 -8.88 3.79 -6.61
N ASP A 102 -9.01 4.72 -5.68
CA ASP A 102 -9.53 6.06 -5.96
C ASP A 102 -8.50 6.85 -6.79
N ARG A 103 -7.21 6.69 -6.45
CA ARG A 103 -6.08 7.22 -7.24
C ARG A 103 -5.14 6.09 -7.63
N LEU A 104 -4.81 6.02 -8.91
CA LEU A 104 -3.82 5.11 -9.47
C LEU A 104 -2.80 5.92 -10.25
N ASP A 105 -1.52 5.84 -9.89
CA ASP A 105 -0.44 6.38 -10.71
C ASP A 105 0.41 5.22 -11.25
N VAL A 106 0.75 5.30 -12.54
CA VAL A 106 1.67 4.35 -13.19
C VAL A 106 2.91 5.10 -13.63
N THR A 107 4.08 4.65 -13.19
CA THR A 107 5.37 5.22 -13.54
C THR A 107 6.22 4.19 -14.25
N PHE A 108 6.85 4.57 -15.36
CA PHE A 108 7.84 3.73 -16.00
C PHE A 108 9.10 3.60 -15.13
N ALA A 109 9.48 2.36 -14.84
CA ALA A 109 10.67 2.02 -14.09
C ALA A 109 11.92 2.30 -14.94
N GLN A 110 12.46 3.51 -14.80
CA GLN A 110 13.83 3.77 -15.23
C GLN A 110 14.77 2.98 -14.31
N HIS A 111 15.80 2.32 -14.86
CA HIS A 111 16.78 1.58 -14.07
C HIS A 111 17.32 2.46 -12.93
N ALA A 112 16.81 2.27 -11.72
CA ALA A 112 17.32 2.95 -10.54
C ALA A 112 18.64 2.27 -10.17
N ILE A 113 19.76 2.84 -10.63
CA ILE A 113 21.09 2.45 -10.16
C ILE A 113 21.12 2.75 -8.66
N TRP A 114 21.09 1.70 -7.84
CA TRP A 114 21.13 1.82 -6.40
C TRP A 114 22.50 2.35 -5.97
N GLN A 115 22.68 3.66 -5.88
CA GLN A 115 23.89 4.25 -5.32
C GLN A 115 23.80 4.22 -3.79
N LYS A 116 24.40 3.19 -3.18
CA LYS A 116 24.67 3.15 -1.74
C LYS A 116 25.64 4.29 -1.42
N GLY A 117 25.13 5.41 -0.93
CA GLY A 117 25.95 6.48 -0.37
C GLY A 117 26.83 5.92 0.75
N ARG A 118 28.12 5.75 0.48
CA ARG A 118 29.14 5.53 1.50
C ARG A 118 29.26 6.83 2.30
N ARG A 119 28.97 6.74 3.60
CA ARG A 119 29.47 7.69 4.59
C ARG A 119 30.91 7.33 4.93
#